data_AF-A0A372RGN6-F1
#
_entry.id   AF-A0A372RGN6-F1
#
_cell.length_a   1.000
_cell.length_b   1.000
_cell.length_c   1.000
_cell.angle_alpha   90.00
_cell.angle_beta   90.00
_cell.angle_gamma   90.00
#
_symmetry.space_group_name_H-M   'P 1'
#
loop_
_entity.id
_entity.type
_entity.pdbx_description
1 polymer ?
#
loop_
_entity_poly.entity_id
_entity_poly.type
_entity_poly.pdbx_seq_one_letter_code
_entity_poly.pdbx_strand_id
1 'polypeptide(L)'
;ESSNNEIYGVIPYIAPEIFKGSAFTKEADIYSLGMIMWELTTGCKPFANIKHDHSLIYKILDGERPKITEDTPECYANLMKSCWDPDPKIRPSI
;
A
#
# COMPACT_ATOMS: atom_id res chain seq x y z
N GLU A 1 -30.61 6.35 -3.88
CA GLU A 1 -29.84 5.31 -3.20
C GLU A 1 -28.47 5.89 -2.87
N SER A 2 -28.17 6.12 -1.60
CA SER A 2 -26.82 6.48 -1.17
C SER A 2 -25.96 5.23 -1.34
N SER A 3 -25.14 5.17 -2.38
CA SER A 3 -24.09 4.17 -2.47
C SER A 3 -23.27 4.25 -1.19
N ASN A 4 -23.35 3.23 -0.33
CA ASN A 4 -22.47 3.09 0.80
C ASN A 4 -21.03 3.02 0.25
N ASN A 5 -20.34 4.17 0.20
CA ASN A 5 -18.90 4.27 -0.11
C ASN A 5 -18.08 3.79 1.11
N GLU A 6 -18.47 2.65 1.67
CA GLU A 6 -17.73 2.02 2.74
C GLU A 6 -16.54 1.30 2.12
N ILE A 7 -15.34 1.65 2.58
CA ILE A 7 -14.11 1.02 2.12
C ILE A 7 -13.93 -0.26 2.94
N TYR A 8 -13.99 -1.40 2.26
CA TYR A 8 -13.76 -2.71 2.86
C TYR A 8 -12.38 -3.22 2.47
N GLY A 9 -11.60 -3.67 3.45
CA GLY A 9 -10.29 -4.28 3.23
C GLY A 9 -9.37 -4.17 4.44
N VAL A 10 -8.10 -4.55 4.25
CA VAL A 10 -7.07 -4.49 5.29
C VAL A 10 -6.23 -3.25 5.02
N ILE A 11 -6.34 -2.25 5.91
CA ILE A 11 -5.85 -0.86 5.71
C ILE A 11 -4.46 -0.78 5.05
N PRO A 12 -3.42 -1.48 5.52
CA PRO A 12 -2.10 -1.41 4.91
C PRO A 12 -2.02 -1.69 3.42
N TYR A 13 -2.88 -2.56 2.89
CA TYR A 13 -2.85 -3.00 1.48
C TYR A 13 -3.71 -2.12 0.59
N ILE A 14 -4.55 -1.24 1.16
CA ILE A 14 -5.42 -0.36 0.39
C ILE A 14 -4.61 0.85 -0.10
N ALA A 15 -4.66 1.10 -1.40
CA ALA A 15 -3.95 2.23 -2.01
C ALA A 15 -4.47 3.58 -1.49
N PRO A 16 -3.60 4.59 -1.28
CA PRO A 16 -3.95 5.86 -0.65
C PRO A 16 -5.06 6.62 -1.37
N GLU A 17 -5.13 6.52 -2.70
CA GLU A 17 -6.16 7.15 -3.51
C GLU A 17 -7.58 6.60 -3.28
N ILE A 18 -7.70 5.34 -2.82
CA ILE A 18 -8.99 4.72 -2.50
C ILE A 18 -9.58 5.36 -1.25
N PHE A 19 -8.76 5.69 -0.25
CA PHE A 19 -9.20 6.45 0.92
C PHE A 19 -9.69 7.87 0.57
N LYS A 20 -9.30 8.40 -0.59
CA LYS A 20 -9.77 9.69 -1.12
C LYS A 20 -11.05 9.55 -1.96
N GLY A 21 -11.65 8.36 -2.03
CA GLY A 21 -12.87 8.09 -2.79
C GLY A 21 -12.64 7.83 -4.28
N SER A 22 -11.41 7.51 -4.69
CA SER A 22 -11.14 7.06 -6.05
C SER A 22 -11.70 5.64 -6.29
N ALA A 23 -12.02 5.32 -7.53
CA ALA A 23 -12.39 3.95 -7.91
C ALA A 23 -11.21 2.99 -7.75
N PHE A 24 -11.50 1.71 -7.53
CA PHE A 24 -10.49 0.66 -7.62
C PHE A 24 -9.99 0.53 -9.05
N THR A 25 -8.67 0.57 -9.22
CA THR A 25 -8.00 0.48 -10.52
C THR A 25 -6.88 -0.56 -10.45
N LYS A 26 -6.33 -0.91 -11.62
CA LYS A 26 -5.18 -1.82 -11.70
C LYS A 26 -3.99 -1.27 -10.91
N GLU A 27 -3.78 0.04 -10.95
CA GLU A 27 -2.69 0.70 -10.23
C GLU A 27 -2.85 0.56 -8.70
N ALA A 28 -4.10 0.50 -8.19
CA ALA A 28 -4.37 0.20 -6.79
C ALA A 28 -4.05 -1.27 -6.42
N ASP A 29 -4.28 -2.20 -7.34
CA ASP A 29 -3.85 -3.60 -7.18
C ASP A 29 -2.31 -3.71 -7.15
N ILE A 30 -1.60 -2.91 -7.97
CA ILE A 30 -0.13 -2.84 -7.94
C ILE A 30 0.40 -2.32 -6.61
N TYR A 31 -0.27 -1.34 -6.00
CA TYR A 31 0.06 -0.91 -4.64
C TYR A 31 -0.07 -2.06 -3.63
N SER A 32 -1.16 -2.81 -3.72
CA SER A 32 -1.41 -3.97 -2.86
C SER A 32 -0.31 -5.03 -3.05
N LEU A 33 0.13 -5.24 -4.29
CA LEU A 33 1.25 -6.12 -4.61
C LEU A 33 2.56 -5.64 -3.95
N GLY A 34 2.85 -4.34 -3.94
CA GLY A 34 4.01 -3.78 -3.22
C GLY A 34 4.00 -4.10 -1.73
N MET A 35 2.83 -4.05 -1.09
CA MET A 35 2.67 -4.42 0.31
C MET A 35 2.86 -5.93 0.56
N ILE A 36 2.39 -6.78 -0.37
CA ILE A 36 2.64 -8.22 -0.34
C ILE A 36 4.13 -8.53 -0.54
N MET A 37 4.80 -7.85 -1.47
CA MET A 37 6.24 -7.99 -1.67
C MET A 37 7.01 -7.70 -0.37
N TRP A 38 6.63 -6.67 0.36
CA TRP A 38 7.25 -6.37 1.65
C TRP A 38 6.97 -7.45 2.70
N GLU A 39 5.74 -7.95 2.76
CA GLU A 39 5.39 -9.06 3.64
C GLU A 39 6.23 -10.31 3.34
N LEU A 40 6.50 -10.61 2.08
CA LEU A 40 7.36 -11.74 1.69
C LEU A 40 8.82 -11.56 2.17
N THR A 41 9.33 -10.33 2.22
CA THR A 41 10.68 -10.07 2.74
C THR A 41 10.79 -10.24 4.25
N THR A 42 9.71 -9.94 5.00
CA THR A 42 9.76 -9.90 6.47
C THR A 42 9.02 -11.05 7.16
N GLY A 43 8.16 -11.77 6.43
CA GLY A 43 7.19 -12.72 6.98
C GLY A 43 6.13 -12.07 7.87
N CYS A 44 6.03 -10.74 7.88
CA CYS A 44 5.19 -9.96 8.79
C CYS A 44 4.20 -9.10 8.01
N LYS A 45 3.02 -8.85 8.62
CA LYS A 45 2.04 -7.93 8.03
C LYS A 45 2.59 -6.50 8.03
N PRO A 46 2.39 -5.70 6.96
CA PRO A 46 2.78 -4.30 6.94
C PRO A 46 2.11 -3.53 8.10
N PHE A 47 2.90 -2.72 8.81
CA PHE A 47 2.47 -1.99 10.00
C PHE A 47 1.88 -2.87 11.12
N ALA A 48 2.38 -4.10 11.31
CA ALA A 48 1.91 -5.02 12.36
C ALA A 48 1.99 -4.44 13.79
N ASN A 49 2.86 -3.45 14.02
CA ASN A 49 3.06 -2.77 15.30
C ASN A 49 2.15 -1.54 15.51
N ILE A 50 1.30 -1.19 14.53
CA ILE A 50 0.40 -0.04 14.61
C ILE A 50 -1.05 -0.55 14.63
N LYS A 51 -1.94 0.14 15.34
CA LYS A 51 -3.38 -0.14 15.27
C LYS A 51 -3.89 0.18 13.86
N HIS A 52 -4.70 -0.71 13.31
CA HIS A 52 -5.31 -0.55 11.99
C HIS A 52 -6.61 0.25 12.12
N ASP A 53 -6.46 1.54 12.45
CA ASP A 53 -7.55 2.50 12.60
C ASP A 53 -7.34 3.73 11.69
N HIS A 54 -8.17 4.76 11.86
CA HIS A 54 -8.07 6.00 11.08
C HIS A 54 -6.70 6.69 11.19
N SER A 55 -5.95 6.52 12.29
CA SER A 55 -4.60 7.09 12.41
C SER A 55 -3.65 6.50 11.38
N LEU A 56 -3.74 5.19 11.13
CA LEU A 56 -2.92 4.53 10.12
C LEU A 56 -3.28 5.02 8.70
N ILE A 57 -4.56 5.25 8.43
CA ILE A 57 -5.01 5.82 7.14
C ILE A 57 -4.35 7.17 6.90
N TYR A 58 -4.36 8.09 7.88
CA TYR A 58 -3.69 9.38 7.74
C TYR A 58 -2.19 9.25 7.50
N LYS A 59 -1.50 8.36 8.23
CA LYS A 59 -0.08 8.08 7.99
C LYS A 59 0.21 7.61 6.57
N ILE A 60 -0.60 6.69 6.04
CA ILE A 60 -0.45 6.18 4.67
C ILE A 60 -0.67 7.30 3.64
N LEU A 61 -1.69 8.16 3.88
CA LEU A 61 -1.99 9.33 3.06
C LEU A 61 -0.85 10.37 3.07
N ASP A 62 -0.15 10.50 4.20
CA ASP A 62 1.04 11.35 4.37
C ASP A 62 2.32 10.74 3.78
N GLY A 63 2.23 9.53 3.23
CA GLY A 63 3.34 8.86 2.55
C GLY A 63 4.15 7.90 3.41
N GLU A 64 3.69 7.57 4.62
CA GLU A 64 4.33 6.56 5.46
C GLU A 64 4.37 5.21 4.73
N ARG A 65 5.52 4.52 4.76
CA ARG A 65 5.71 3.18 4.18
C ARG A 65 6.45 2.28 5.17
N PRO A 66 6.27 0.95 5.09
CA PRO A 66 7.03 0.02 5.91
C PRO A 66 8.54 0.14 5.67
N LYS A 67 9.33 -0.05 6.73
CA LYS A 67 10.80 0.00 6.63
C LYS A 67 11.29 -1.21 5.82
N ILE A 68 12.05 -0.96 4.75
CA ILE A 68 12.73 -2.01 3.99
C ILE A 68 13.93 -2.50 4.81
N THR A 69 14.07 -3.81 4.92
CA THR A 69 15.17 -4.44 5.66
C THR A 69 16.45 -4.50 4.81
N GLU A 70 17.61 -4.45 5.45
CA GLU A 70 18.93 -4.35 4.76
C GLU A 70 19.29 -5.61 3.96
N ASP A 71 18.66 -6.73 4.28
CA ASP A 71 18.79 -8.02 3.58
C ASP A 71 17.93 -8.11 2.31
N THR A 72 17.03 -7.15 2.07
CA THR A 72 16.24 -7.11 0.83
C THR A 72 17.14 -6.75 -0.36
N PRO A 73 17.25 -7.59 -1.40
CA PRO A 73 18.04 -7.29 -2.58
C PRO A 73 17.62 -5.96 -3.23
N GLU A 74 18.58 -5.16 -3.68
CA GLU A 74 18.32 -3.81 -4.19
C GLU A 74 17.31 -3.79 -5.35
N CYS A 75 17.40 -4.73 -6.28
CA CYS A 75 16.44 -4.83 -7.40
C CYS A 75 15.00 -5.08 -6.91
N TYR A 76 14.84 -5.89 -5.86
CA TYR A 76 13.55 -6.19 -5.25
C TYR A 76 13.02 -4.98 -4.49
N ALA A 77 13.88 -4.31 -3.73
CA ALA A 77 13.53 -3.08 -3.02
C ALA A 77 13.10 -1.96 -3.97
N ASN A 78 13.78 -1.80 -5.10
CA ASN A 78 13.45 -0.80 -6.11
C ASN A 78 12.11 -1.09 -6.79
N LEU A 79 11.83 -2.36 -7.13
CA LEU A 79 10.53 -2.76 -7.68
C LEU A 79 9.40 -2.57 -6.66
N MET A 80 9.62 -2.99 -5.42
CA MET A 80 8.66 -2.78 -4.34
C MET A 80 8.37 -1.29 -4.12
N LYS A 81 9.40 -0.45 -4.20
CA LYS A 81 9.26 1.01 -4.12
C LYS A 81 8.41 1.59 -5.24
N SER A 82 8.61 1.14 -6.47
CA SER A 82 7.80 1.62 -7.59
C SER A 82 6.35 1.12 -7.50
N CYS A 83 6.10 -0.07 -6.97
CA CYS A 83 4.75 -0.59 -6.78
C CYS A 83 3.89 0.26 -5.82
N TRP A 84 4.46 0.81 -4.75
CA TRP A 84 3.72 1.61 -3.76
C TRP A 84 3.94 3.13 -3.86
N ASP A 85 4.33 3.59 -5.05
CA ASP A 85 4.54 5.02 -5.33
C ASP A 85 3.26 5.84 -5.01
N PRO A 86 3.40 7.05 -4.43
CA PRO A 86 2.27 7.93 -4.17
C PRO A 86 1.45 8.28 -5.41
N ASP A 87 2.07 8.40 -6.60
CA ASP A 87 1.37 8.62 -7.86
C ASP A 87 1.04 7.27 -8.51
N PRO A 88 -0.25 6.90 -8.63
CA PRO A 88 -0.67 5.65 -9.27
C PRO A 88 -0.13 5.49 -10.70
N LYS A 89 0.12 6.59 -11.42
CA LYS A 89 0.59 6.56 -12.82
C LYS A 89 2.06 6.19 -12.96
N ILE A 90 2.85 6.33 -11.90
CA ILE A 90 4.28 5.97 -11.88
C ILE A 90 4.44 4.48 -11.58
N ARG A 91 3.42 3.85 -10.97
CA ARG A 91 3.45 2.44 -10.62
C ARG A 91 3.61 1.57 -11.88
N PRO A 92 4.36 0.47 -11.82
CA PRO A 92 4.58 -0.40 -12.98
C PRO A 92 3.27 -0.92 -13.57
N SER A 93 3.15 -0.90 -14.89
CA SER A 93 2.12 -1.65 -15.60
C SER A 93 2.57 -3.10 -15.78
N ILE A 94 1.70 -4.04 -15.45
CA ILE A 94 1.83 -5.46 -15.80
C ILE A 94 1.18 -5.71 -17.16
#